data_AF-A0A2G9TI66-F1
#
_entry.id   AF-A0A2G9TI66-F1
#
_cell.length_a   1.000
_cell.length_b   1.000
_cell.length_c   1.000
_cell.angle_alpha   90.00
_cell.angle_beta   90.00
_cell.angle_gamma   90.00
#
_symmetry.space_group_name_H-M   'P 1'
#
loop_
_entity.id
_entity.type
_entity.pdbx_description
1 polymer ?
#
loop_
_entity_poly.entity_id
_entity_poly.type
_entity_poly.pdbx_seq_one_letter_code
_entity_poly.pdbx_strand_id
1 'polypeptide(L)'
;MCISDQINIAHKKLVKGTRIKWGDAFERAFQFNLGNAEFSCGAKLNDVSWRNWDQNEAVNQFAGAHALLSDGCVELIQRLAEGLDIRYDHEVTLVEWLRAKKSVSVSCRNGRRFNADKVLLALPLAVLQKHRVRFNPKLPDKKTRAMKYIGAGLIEK
;
A
#
# COMPACT_ATOMS: atom_id res chain seq x y z
N MET A 1 3.10 -18.94 0.94
CA MET A 1 3.94 -19.19 2.12
C MET A 1 4.30 -17.84 2.69
N CYS A 2 3.90 -17.59 3.93
CA CYS A 2 4.08 -16.28 4.55
C CYS A 2 5.44 -16.16 5.23
N ILE A 3 5.86 -14.95 5.55
CA ILE A 3 7.15 -14.70 6.21
C ILE A 3 7.18 -15.32 7.63
N SER A 4 6.04 -15.28 8.34
CA SER A 4 5.89 -15.89 9.67
C SER A 4 6.19 -17.40 9.70
N ASP A 5 5.70 -18.17 8.71
CA ASP A 5 5.95 -19.61 8.63
C ASP A 5 7.46 -19.91 8.58
N GLN A 6 8.20 -19.17 7.75
CA GLN A 6 9.63 -19.40 7.54
C GLN A 6 10.47 -18.95 8.73
N ILE A 7 10.13 -17.81 9.33
CA ILE A 7 10.75 -17.34 10.57
C ILE A 7 10.58 -18.38 11.68
N ASN A 8 9.37 -18.92 11.86
CA ASN A 8 9.10 -19.93 12.88
C ASN A 8 9.88 -21.24 12.64
N ILE A 9 10.01 -21.67 11.38
CA ILE A 9 10.83 -22.84 11.03
C ILE A 9 12.31 -22.59 11.38
N ALA A 10 12.86 -21.45 10.97
CA ALA A 10 14.25 -21.09 11.23
C ALA A 10 14.53 -20.95 12.73
N HIS A 11 13.65 -20.27 13.46
CA HIS A 11 13.73 -20.08 14.90
C HIS A 11 13.77 -21.41 15.66
N LYS A 12 12.83 -22.33 15.38
CA LYS A 12 12.79 -23.66 16.01
C LYS A 12 14.07 -24.46 15.73
N LYS A 13 14.60 -24.40 14.51
CA LYS A 13 15.86 -25.06 14.14
C LYS A 13 17.05 -24.47 14.92
N LEU A 14 17.12 -23.14 15.03
CA LEU A 14 18.18 -22.44 15.75
C LEU A 14 18.19 -22.81 17.24
N VAL A 15 17.04 -22.72 17.92
CA VAL A 15 16.92 -23.03 19.36
C VAL A 15 17.32 -24.49 19.62
N LYS A 16 16.81 -25.42 18.80
CA LYS A 16 17.14 -26.84 18.93
C LYS A 16 18.63 -27.13 18.66
N GLY A 17 19.22 -26.49 17.65
CA GLY A 17 20.58 -26.75 17.21
C GLY A 17 21.66 -26.15 18.11
N THR A 18 21.41 -24.98 18.69
CA THR A 18 22.39 -24.25 19.52
C THR A 18 22.38 -24.67 20.98
N ARG A 19 21.32 -25.36 21.44
CA ARG A 19 21.08 -25.68 22.86
C ARG A 19 21.10 -24.45 23.78
N ILE A 20 20.90 -23.25 23.23
CA ILE A 20 20.75 -22.03 24.01
C ILE A 20 19.48 -22.14 24.84
N LYS A 21 19.55 -21.75 26.12
CA LYS A 21 18.35 -21.59 26.95
C LYS A 21 17.56 -20.39 26.47
N TRP A 22 16.56 -20.64 25.64
CA TRP A 22 15.63 -19.61 25.17
C TRP A 22 14.63 -19.27 26.28
N GLY A 23 14.97 -18.29 27.11
CA GLY A 23 14.10 -17.79 28.17
C GLY A 23 13.28 -16.58 27.73
N ASP A 24 12.39 -16.12 28.61
CA ASP A 24 11.40 -15.07 28.33
C ASP A 24 12.01 -13.75 27.83
N ALA A 25 13.23 -13.41 28.27
CA ALA A 25 13.91 -12.21 27.81
C ALA A 25 14.26 -12.28 26.31
N PHE A 26 14.73 -13.44 25.84
CA PHE A 26 14.99 -13.66 24.41
C PHE A 26 13.69 -13.68 23.62
N GLU A 27 12.65 -14.33 24.15
CA GLU A 27 11.34 -14.38 23.50
C GLU A 27 10.76 -12.98 23.31
N ARG A 28 10.76 -12.14 24.36
CA ARG A 28 10.25 -10.76 24.25
C ARG A 28 11.04 -9.92 23.25
N ALA A 29 12.37 -10.03 23.25
CA ALA A 29 13.20 -9.31 22.28
C ALA A 29 12.94 -9.78 20.84
N PHE A 30 12.74 -11.08 20.64
CA PHE A 30 12.37 -11.63 19.35
C PHE A 30 10.99 -11.14 18.88
N GLN A 31 9.98 -11.23 19.75
CA GLN A 31 8.62 -10.75 19.45
C GLN A 31 8.59 -9.23 19.17
N PHE A 32 9.41 -8.43 19.85
CA PHE A 32 9.56 -7.01 19.54
C PHE A 32 10.02 -6.79 18.09
N ASN A 33 11.02 -7.55 17.63
CA ASN A 33 11.50 -7.45 16.24
C ASN A 33 10.46 -7.93 15.23
N LEU A 34 9.67 -8.97 15.55
CA LEU A 34 8.53 -9.38 14.72
C LEU A 34 7.49 -8.25 14.62
N GLY A 35 7.14 -7.62 15.75
CA GLY A 35 6.23 -6.48 15.77
C GLY A 35 6.76 -5.29 14.96
N ASN A 36 8.06 -5.02 14.98
CA ASN A 36 8.67 -3.99 14.16
C ASN A 36 8.62 -4.31 12.65
N ALA A 37 8.73 -5.59 12.28
CA ALA A 37 8.51 -6.04 10.91
C ALA A 37 7.02 -5.89 10.50
N GLU A 38 6.08 -6.24 11.38
CA GLU A 38 4.64 -6.02 11.15
C GLU A 38 4.30 -4.54 10.97
N PHE A 39 4.89 -3.68 11.80
CA PHE A 39 4.80 -2.22 11.68
C PHE A 39 5.30 -1.74 10.31
N SER A 40 6.46 -2.23 9.87
CA SER A 40 7.07 -1.85 8.59
C SER A 40 6.24 -2.31 7.39
N CYS A 41 5.65 -3.51 7.45
CA CYS A 41 4.75 -4.01 6.42
C CYS A 41 3.31 -3.46 6.51
N GLY A 42 2.94 -2.87 7.65
CA GLY A 42 1.55 -2.49 7.98
C GLY A 42 0.60 -3.68 7.96
N ALA A 43 1.06 -4.90 8.27
CA ALA A 43 0.27 -6.11 8.17
C ALA A 43 0.84 -7.20 9.09
N LYS A 44 0.00 -8.18 9.46
CA LYS A 44 0.46 -9.37 10.17
C LYS A 44 1.45 -10.13 9.30
N LEU A 45 2.49 -10.71 9.89
CA LEU A 45 3.47 -11.50 9.15
C LEU A 45 2.87 -12.74 8.46
N ASN A 46 1.67 -13.18 8.87
CA ASN A 46 0.95 -14.26 8.19
C ASN A 46 0.38 -13.84 6.83
N ASP A 47 0.16 -12.54 6.61
CA ASP A 47 -0.41 -11.98 5.39
C ASP A 47 0.67 -11.44 4.43
N VAL A 48 1.93 -11.47 4.86
CA VAL A 48 3.08 -10.94 4.11
C VAL A 48 3.82 -12.08 3.39
N SER A 49 4.16 -11.86 2.12
CA SER A 49 4.89 -12.83 1.30
C SER A 49 6.31 -13.04 1.81
N TRP A 50 6.69 -14.28 2.14
CA TRP A 50 8.08 -14.63 2.46
C TRP A 50 9.07 -14.22 1.36
N ARG A 51 8.66 -14.35 0.09
CA ARG A 51 9.58 -14.20 -1.04
C ARG A 51 9.82 -12.76 -1.46
N ASN A 52 8.88 -11.87 -1.13
CA ASN A 52 8.79 -10.55 -1.76
C ASN A 52 8.54 -9.43 -0.73
N TRP A 53 8.67 -9.70 0.57
CA TRP A 53 8.42 -8.69 1.61
C TRP A 53 9.35 -7.48 1.50
N ASP A 54 10.55 -7.69 0.96
CA ASP A 54 11.67 -6.76 0.77
C ASP A 54 12.01 -6.55 -0.71
N GLN A 55 11.10 -6.87 -1.64
CA GLN A 55 11.40 -6.89 -3.09
C GLN A 55 11.89 -5.54 -3.65
N ASN A 56 11.62 -4.42 -2.97
CA ASN A 56 12.12 -3.11 -3.35
C ASN A 56 13.64 -3.00 -3.17
N GLU A 57 14.26 -3.78 -2.29
CA GLU A 57 15.72 -3.78 -2.08
C GLU A 57 16.50 -4.31 -3.29
N ALA A 58 15.82 -4.91 -4.28
CA ALA A 58 16.45 -5.27 -5.56
C ALA A 58 16.88 -4.05 -6.39
N VAL A 59 16.46 -2.83 -6.03
CA VAL A 59 16.88 -1.58 -6.65
C VAL A 59 17.46 -0.62 -5.62
N ASN A 60 18.24 0.37 -6.08
CA ASN A 60 18.85 1.37 -5.20
C ASN A 60 17.79 2.09 -4.35
N GLN A 61 17.98 2.06 -3.04
CA GLN A 61 17.16 2.79 -2.08
C GLN A 61 17.74 4.18 -1.80
N PHE A 62 16.93 5.05 -1.19
CA PHE A 62 17.41 6.34 -0.71
C PHE A 62 18.43 6.15 0.42
N ALA A 63 19.64 6.68 0.21
CA ALA A 63 20.68 6.73 1.24
C ALA A 63 20.53 7.96 2.13
N GLY A 64 21.30 8.01 3.23
CA GLY A 64 21.33 9.14 4.16
C GLY A 64 20.56 8.87 5.45
N ALA A 65 20.44 9.91 6.28
CA ALA A 65 19.78 9.80 7.58
C ALA A 65 18.25 9.74 7.44
N HIS A 66 17.61 8.92 8.27
CA HIS A 66 16.18 9.02 8.52
C HIS A 66 15.92 10.26 9.39
N ALA A 67 15.02 11.14 8.94
CA ALA A 67 14.71 12.39 9.62
C ALA A 67 13.21 12.52 9.90
N LEU A 68 12.86 13.17 11.00
CA LEU A 68 11.49 13.57 11.30
C LEU A 68 11.23 14.95 10.68
N LEU A 69 10.16 15.07 9.89
CA LEU A 69 9.69 16.37 9.44
C LEU A 69 8.87 17.02 10.56
N SER A 70 9.54 17.84 11.38
CA SER A 70 8.98 18.42 12.62
C SER A 70 7.71 19.23 12.39
N ASP A 71 7.64 19.97 11.28
CA ASP A 71 6.51 20.82 10.93
C ASP A 71 5.42 20.06 10.15
N GLY A 72 5.62 18.76 9.95
CA GLY A 72 4.73 17.88 9.19
C GLY A 72 4.76 18.12 7.67
N CYS A 73 4.08 17.26 6.92
CA CYS A 73 4.05 17.34 5.45
C CYS A 73 3.04 18.37 4.91
N VAL A 74 2.26 19.02 5.78
CA VAL A 74 1.11 19.84 5.36
C VAL A 74 1.55 21.02 4.50
N GLU A 75 2.59 21.76 4.92
CA GLU A 75 3.14 22.88 4.14
C GLU A 75 3.59 22.44 2.74
N LEU A 76 4.32 21.31 2.66
CA LEU A 76 4.75 20.77 1.36
C LEU A 76 3.56 20.46 0.44
N ILE A 77 2.52 19.82 0.97
CA ILE A 77 1.32 19.50 0.20
C ILE A 77 0.57 20.78 -0.22
N GLN A 78 0.50 21.78 0.65
CA GLN A 78 -0.14 23.07 0.34
C GLN A 78 0.60 23.77 -0.81
N ARG A 79 1.93 23.87 -0.77
CA ARG A 79 2.74 24.45 -1.85
C ARG A 79 2.56 23.71 -3.18
N LEU A 80 2.48 22.38 -3.15
CA LEU A 80 2.21 21.59 -4.36
C LEU A 80 0.81 21.81 -4.94
N ALA A 81 -0.14 22.22 -4.10
CA ALA A 81 -1.53 22.49 -4.48
C ALA A 81 -1.78 23.93 -4.95
N GLU A 82 -0.84 24.85 -4.72
CA GLU A 82 -0.99 26.27 -5.06
C GLU A 82 -1.22 26.47 -6.57
N GLY A 83 -2.24 27.28 -6.89
CA GLY A 83 -2.61 27.59 -8.27
C GLY A 83 -3.28 26.45 -9.04
N LEU A 84 -3.51 25.28 -8.43
CA LEU A 84 -4.19 24.16 -9.06
C LEU A 84 -5.72 24.25 -8.91
N ASP A 85 -6.43 23.78 -9.93
CA ASP A 85 -7.89 23.61 -9.88
C ASP A 85 -8.26 22.33 -9.12
N ILE A 86 -8.42 22.43 -7.80
CA ILE A 86 -8.74 21.30 -6.92
C ILE A 86 -10.22 21.34 -6.51
N ARG A 87 -10.92 20.22 -6.72
CA ARG A 87 -12.34 20.07 -6.42
C ARG A 87 -12.55 19.13 -5.24
N TYR A 88 -12.77 19.69 -4.05
CA TYR A 88 -13.18 18.95 -2.85
C TYR A 88 -14.65 18.52 -2.93
N ASP A 89 -15.04 17.48 -2.19
CA ASP A 89 -16.41 16.93 -2.21
C ASP A 89 -16.90 16.40 -3.57
N HIS A 90 -15.95 15.96 -4.41
CA HIS A 90 -16.21 15.34 -5.72
C HIS A 90 -15.75 13.88 -5.71
N GLU A 91 -16.35 13.04 -4.85
CA GLU A 91 -16.06 11.59 -4.82
C GLU A 91 -16.40 10.98 -6.18
N VAL A 92 -15.37 10.55 -6.92
CA VAL A 92 -15.53 9.87 -8.22
C VAL A 92 -16.17 8.51 -8.00
N THR A 93 -17.22 8.19 -8.76
CA THR A 93 -17.95 6.91 -8.67
C THR A 93 -17.97 6.12 -9.98
N LEU A 94 -17.74 6.78 -11.11
CA LEU A 94 -17.67 6.16 -12.43
C LEU A 94 -16.64 6.87 -13.31
N VAL A 95 -15.82 6.09 -14.01
CA VAL A 95 -14.92 6.57 -15.06
C VAL A 95 -15.21 5.79 -16.34
N GLU A 96 -15.45 6.51 -17.43
CA GLU A 96 -15.80 5.96 -18.74
C GLU A 96 -14.79 6.36 -19.81
N TRP A 97 -14.19 5.39 -20.51
CA TRP A 97 -13.23 5.60 -21.61
C TRP A 97 -13.59 4.74 -22.83
N LEU A 98 -14.77 4.98 -23.39
CA LEU A 98 -15.26 4.21 -24.54
C LEU A 98 -14.36 4.42 -25.77
N ARG A 99 -13.92 3.33 -26.43
CA ARG A 99 -13.05 3.39 -27.62
C ARG A 99 -13.60 4.23 -28.76
N ALA A 100 -14.93 4.32 -28.87
CA ALA A 100 -15.61 5.13 -29.88
C ALA A 100 -15.52 6.64 -29.62
N LYS A 101 -15.10 7.06 -28.41
CA LYS A 101 -14.97 8.46 -28.02
C LYS A 101 -13.50 8.80 -27.80
N LYS A 102 -13.11 10.02 -28.19
CA LYS A 102 -11.75 10.54 -27.97
C LYS A 102 -11.55 11.12 -26.56
N SER A 103 -12.58 11.12 -25.71
CA SER A 103 -12.56 11.67 -24.37
C SER A 103 -12.90 10.63 -23.29
N VAL A 104 -12.44 10.91 -22.08
CA VAL A 104 -12.78 10.19 -20.85
C VAL A 104 -13.78 11.03 -20.07
N SER A 105 -14.82 10.36 -19.55
CA SER A 105 -15.83 10.98 -18.71
C SER A 105 -15.70 10.50 -17.27
N VAL A 106 -15.81 11.41 -16.32
CA VAL A 106 -15.76 11.12 -14.87
C VAL A 106 -17.04 11.62 -14.21
N SER A 107 -17.75 10.74 -13.52
CA SER A 107 -18.97 11.08 -12.77
C SER A 107 -18.72 11.00 -11.27
N CYS A 108 -19.17 12.03 -10.56
CA CYS A 108 -19.01 12.17 -9.12
C CYS A 108 -20.32 11.87 -8.39
N ARG A 109 -20.24 11.47 -7.11
CA ARG A 109 -21.40 11.15 -6.26
C ARG A 109 -22.38 12.32 -6.14
N ASN A 110 -21.86 13.55 -6.13
CA ASN A 110 -22.64 14.78 -6.07
C ASN A 110 -23.36 15.14 -7.39
N GLY A 111 -23.37 14.24 -8.38
CA GLY A 111 -24.03 14.45 -9.68
C GLY A 111 -23.19 15.22 -10.71
N ARG A 112 -22.04 15.79 -10.32
CA ARG A 112 -21.17 16.50 -11.26
C ARG A 112 -20.44 15.54 -12.21
N ARG A 113 -20.19 16.02 -13.42
CA ARG A 113 -19.52 15.28 -14.49
C ARG A 113 -18.42 16.11 -15.10
N PHE A 114 -17.28 15.47 -15.38
CA PHE A 114 -16.14 16.06 -16.05
C PHE A 114 -15.82 15.28 -17.32
N ASN A 115 -15.31 15.98 -18.34
CA ASN A 115 -14.77 15.37 -19.55
C ASN A 115 -13.36 15.89 -19.77
N ALA A 116 -12.44 14.99 -20.15
CA ALA A 116 -11.06 15.32 -20.46
C ALA A 116 -10.50 14.36 -21.50
N ASP A 117 -9.40 14.71 -22.16
CA ASP A 117 -8.73 13.81 -23.10
C ASP A 117 -8.02 12.64 -22.40
N LYS A 118 -7.63 12.85 -21.13
CA LYS A 118 -6.91 11.89 -20.28
C LYS A 118 -7.38 11.98 -18.84
N VAL A 119 -7.23 10.89 -18.09
CA VAL A 119 -7.46 10.82 -16.64
C VAL A 119 -6.31 10.06 -15.99
N LEU A 120 -5.77 10.62 -14.92
CA LEU A 120 -4.83 9.96 -14.01
C LEU A 120 -5.56 9.56 -12.73
N LEU A 121 -5.42 8.30 -12.32
CA LEU A 121 -6.02 7.79 -11.08
C LEU A 121 -4.93 7.56 -10.05
N ALA A 122 -4.93 8.36 -8.99
CA ALA A 122 -4.05 8.25 -7.83
C ALA A 122 -4.85 7.83 -6.57
N LEU A 123 -5.78 6.88 -6.73
CA LEU A 123 -6.63 6.41 -5.63
C LEU A 123 -5.87 5.41 -4.74
N PRO A 124 -6.11 5.39 -3.42
CA PRO A 124 -5.55 4.37 -2.54
C PRO A 124 -5.93 2.95 -3.02
N LEU A 125 -5.01 1.99 -2.88
CA LEU A 125 -5.23 0.61 -3.30
C LEU A 125 -6.52 0.01 -2.69
N ALA A 126 -6.78 0.26 -1.41
CA ALA A 126 -7.97 -0.22 -0.72
C ALA A 126 -9.28 0.29 -1.36
N VAL A 127 -9.30 1.50 -1.92
CA VAL A 127 -10.48 2.06 -2.63
C VAL A 127 -10.75 1.27 -3.90
N LEU A 128 -9.69 0.91 -4.64
CA LEU A 128 -9.79 0.11 -5.86
C LEU A 128 -10.20 -1.35 -5.57
N GLN A 129 -9.61 -1.97 -4.54
CA GLN A 129 -9.95 -3.33 -4.08
C GLN A 129 -11.40 -3.43 -3.58
N LYS A 130 -11.91 -2.39 -2.92
CA LYS A 130 -13.32 -2.30 -2.49
C LYS A 130 -14.29 -1.90 -3.61
N HIS A 131 -13.81 -1.78 -4.86
CA HIS A 131 -14.62 -1.46 -6.04
C HIS A 131 -15.51 -0.21 -5.88
N ARG A 132 -15.01 0.82 -5.18
CA ARG A 132 -15.75 2.07 -4.92
C ARG A 132 -15.93 2.93 -6.18
N VAL A 133 -15.08 2.71 -7.19
CA VAL A 133 -15.15 3.36 -8.49
C VAL A 133 -15.47 2.32 -9.56
N ARG A 134 -16.50 2.58 -10.36
CA ARG A 134 -16.85 1.76 -11.52
C ARG A 134 -16.07 2.21 -12.75
N PHE A 135 -15.73 1.26 -13.60
CA PHE A 135 -14.94 1.48 -14.81
C PHE A 135 -15.68 0.94 -16.03
N ASN A 136 -15.81 1.77 -17.07
CA ASN A 136 -16.47 1.41 -18.32
C ASN A 136 -15.64 1.82 -19.55
N PRO A 137 -15.02 0.88 -20.29
CA PRO A 137 -15.02 -0.57 -20.04
C PRO A 137 -14.29 -0.94 -18.73
N LYS A 138 -14.48 -2.17 -18.25
CA LYS A 138 -13.83 -2.65 -17.03
C LYS A 138 -12.30 -2.59 -17.14
N LEU A 139 -11.62 -2.46 -16.00
CA LEU A 139 -10.16 -2.58 -15.95
C LEU A 139 -9.72 -3.96 -16.50
N PRO A 140 -8.60 -4.02 -17.23
CA PRO A 140 -8.05 -5.29 -17.71
C PRO A 140 -7.79 -6.27 -16.57
N ASP A 141 -8.06 -7.56 -16.79
CA ASP A 141 -7.93 -8.61 -15.78
C ASP A 141 -6.55 -8.66 -15.15
N LYS A 142 -5.48 -8.36 -15.91
CA LYS A 142 -4.12 -8.27 -15.39
C LYS A 142 -4.01 -7.24 -14.24
N LYS A 143 -4.64 -6.07 -14.38
CA LYS A 143 -4.66 -5.05 -13.32
C LYS A 143 -5.52 -5.51 -12.14
N THR A 144 -6.70 -6.04 -12.41
CA THR A 144 -7.63 -6.52 -11.36
C THR A 144 -7.01 -7.65 -10.55
N ARG A 145 -6.27 -8.55 -11.19
CA ARG A 145 -5.52 -9.64 -10.55
C ARG A 145 -4.34 -9.11 -9.74
N ALA A 146 -3.55 -8.17 -10.28
CA ALA A 146 -2.44 -7.57 -9.53
C ALA A 146 -2.91 -6.93 -8.22
N MET A 147 -4.04 -6.20 -8.25
CA MET A 147 -4.61 -5.60 -7.05
C MET A 147 -5.00 -6.64 -5.98
N LYS A 148 -5.28 -7.90 -6.34
CA LYS A 148 -5.59 -8.95 -5.36
C LYS A 148 -4.35 -9.50 -4.64
N TYR A 149 -3.16 -9.31 -5.20
CA TYR A 149 -1.91 -9.87 -4.67
C TYR A 149 -1.05 -8.85 -3.91
N ILE A 150 -1.51 -7.61 -3.80
CA ILE A 150 -0.85 -6.56 -3.01
C ILE A 150 -1.76 -6.24 -1.83
N GLY A 151 -1.22 -6.30 -0.62
CA GLY A 151 -1.95 -5.93 0.59
C GLY A 151 -2.13 -4.42 0.71
N ALA A 152 -3.29 -3.98 1.21
CA ALA A 152 -3.47 -2.62 1.68
C ALA A 152 -3.13 -2.57 3.17
N GLY A 153 -1.86 -2.27 3.48
CA GLY A 153 -1.37 -2.19 4.85
C GLY A 153 -2.10 -1.13 5.69
N LEU A 154 -2.20 -1.37 7.00
CA LEU A 154 -2.85 -0.53 7.97
C LEU A 154 -2.01 -0.42 9.24
N ILE A 155 -1.78 0.81 9.66
CA ILE A 155 -1.24 1.18 10.97
C ILE A 155 -2.09 2.34 11.50
N GLU A 156 -2.24 2.40 12.82
CA GLU A 156 -2.90 3.52 13.50
C GLU A 156 -1.86 4.24 14.37
N LYS A 157 -2.08 5.52 14.62
CA LYS A 157 -1.21 6.38 15.45
C LYS A 157 -1.96 6.94 16.65
#